data_AF-A0A1H7FMS1-F1
#
_entry.id   AF-A0A1H7FMS1-F1
#
_cell.length_a   1.000
_cell.length_b   1.000
_cell.length_c   1.000
_cell.angle_alpha   90.00
_cell.angle_beta   90.00
_cell.angle_gamma   90.00
#
_symmetry.space_group_name_H-M   'P 1'
#
loop_
_entity.id
_entity.type
_entity.pdbx_description
1 polymer ?
#
loop_
_entity_poly.entity_id
_entity_poly.type
_entity_poly.pdbx_seq_one_letter_code
_entity_poly.pdbx_strand_id
1 'polypeptide(L)'
;MTGTRRSPGAPRELSTEVLVVGGGLGGVAAALAALRAGRTVVLTEEYDWLGGQLTSQAVPPDEHSWVERFGVTASYRALRDGIRAYYREHYPLTGAARAWRELNPGAGWVSPLCHEPRVALAVIESMLAPYRGGGRLTVLQPYRPVAADGDGDRVTGVRLAHRDGGDEVWVSAPYVLDATETGELLPLTGTEYVTGFESQADTGEPSAPAAAQPLNMQAVSVCFAIDHVPGDHTIDRPAGYGFWRSYEPDFWGGPLLGWRSPNPRTLETVERSFTPNPDDDPLTVRADQRRNPGDGNLWTFRRIAARGLFAPGAYGSDITLVNWPMIDYMEGPVIDVPDAATHLERARELSRSVLYWLQTEAPRPDGGTGWPGLRLRGDVTGSPDGLAQAPYIRESRRILGEYTVVEQDLSMAVRGDKGAVRYADSVGVGMYRIDLHPSTGGDNYLDVPSSPFEIPLGALLPRRVANLLPAGKNLATTHITNGCYRLHPVEWNIGEAAGALAAFCLDRSVSPHAVRNHPGLLADFQARLEEQGVELHWPDVSGY
;
A
#
# COMPACT_ATOMS: atom_id res chain seq x y z
N MET A 1 -21.66 -22.98 39.59
CA MET A 1 -20.35 -22.37 39.30
C MET A 1 -19.31 -23.48 39.28
N THR A 2 -19.02 -24.01 38.11
CA THR A 2 -17.91 -24.94 37.89
C THR A 2 -17.05 -24.30 36.83
N GLY A 3 -16.06 -23.52 37.29
CA GLY A 3 -15.05 -22.95 36.42
C GLY A 3 -14.21 -24.08 35.85
N THR A 4 -14.39 -24.35 34.55
CA THR A 4 -13.47 -25.16 33.77
C THR A 4 -12.12 -24.46 33.76
N ARG A 5 -11.14 -25.06 34.44
CA ARG A 5 -9.73 -24.69 34.31
C ARG A 5 -9.33 -24.91 32.85
N ARG A 6 -8.88 -23.85 32.17
CA ARG A 6 -8.26 -23.94 30.84
C ARG A 6 -7.10 -24.92 30.87
N SER A 7 -7.04 -25.81 29.88
CA SER A 7 -5.86 -26.60 29.56
C SER A 7 -4.69 -25.65 29.26
N PRO A 8 -3.49 -25.82 29.83
CA PRO A 8 -2.33 -25.05 29.43
C PRO A 8 -2.01 -25.40 27.96
N GLY A 9 -2.11 -24.43 27.05
CA GLY A 9 -1.71 -24.58 25.64
C GLY A 9 -2.82 -24.55 24.58
N ALA A 10 -4.10 -24.40 24.94
CA ALA A 10 -5.15 -24.17 23.94
C ALA A 10 -5.25 -22.67 23.58
N PRO A 11 -5.34 -22.30 22.29
CA PRO A 11 -5.44 -20.89 21.87
C PRO A 11 -6.68 -20.23 22.45
N ARG A 12 -6.63 -18.90 22.64
CA ARG A 12 -7.80 -18.12 23.03
C ARG A 12 -8.81 -18.10 21.88
N GLU A 13 -10.08 -18.44 22.13
CA GLU A 13 -11.12 -18.40 21.11
C GLU A 13 -11.87 -17.06 21.09
N LEU A 14 -12.10 -16.51 19.90
CA LEU A 14 -12.96 -15.36 19.62
C LEU A 14 -13.93 -15.69 18.48
N SER A 15 -15.08 -15.05 18.48
CA SER A 15 -16.05 -15.10 17.38
C SER A 15 -16.46 -13.68 17.00
N THR A 16 -16.65 -13.45 15.70
CA THR A 16 -17.06 -12.16 15.14
C THR A 16 -17.90 -12.37 13.89
N GLU A 17 -18.65 -11.36 13.44
CA GLU A 17 -19.38 -11.45 12.18
C GLU A 17 -18.46 -11.32 10.96
N VAL A 18 -17.45 -10.46 11.07
CA VAL A 18 -16.44 -10.24 10.02
C VAL A 18 -15.05 -10.29 10.66
N LEU A 19 -14.17 -11.14 10.14
CA LEU A 19 -12.75 -11.16 10.46
C LEU A 19 -11.99 -10.49 9.32
N VAL A 20 -11.18 -9.48 9.63
CA VAL A 20 -10.27 -8.83 8.68
C VAL A 20 -8.84 -9.15 9.10
N VAL A 21 -8.10 -9.87 8.26
CA VAL A 21 -6.72 -10.27 8.55
C VAL A 21 -5.77 -9.40 7.74
N GLY A 22 -5.01 -8.55 8.43
CA GLY A 22 -4.17 -7.50 7.83
C GLY A 22 -4.75 -6.10 8.06
N GLY A 23 -3.94 -5.20 8.62
CA GLY A 23 -4.32 -3.85 9.02
C GLY A 23 -3.80 -2.79 8.08
N GLY A 24 -3.55 -3.15 6.81
CA GLY A 24 -3.22 -2.24 5.71
C GLY A 24 -4.37 -1.27 5.38
N LEU A 25 -4.23 -0.50 4.29
CA LEU A 25 -5.27 0.46 3.92
C LEU A 25 -6.58 -0.24 3.57
N GLY A 26 -6.52 -1.29 2.78
CA GLY A 26 -7.70 -2.08 2.45
C GLY A 26 -8.32 -2.74 3.69
N GLY A 27 -7.51 -3.25 4.62
CA GLY A 27 -7.99 -3.85 5.87
C GLY A 27 -8.71 -2.85 6.79
N VAL A 28 -8.14 -1.66 6.96
CA VAL A 28 -8.78 -0.57 7.71
C VAL A 28 -10.09 -0.14 7.05
N ALA A 29 -10.11 0.02 5.72
CA ALA A 29 -11.29 0.40 4.96
C ALA A 29 -12.41 -0.65 5.06
N ALA A 30 -12.06 -1.93 4.95
CA ALA A 30 -12.96 -3.06 5.11
C ALA A 30 -13.60 -3.11 6.50
N ALA A 31 -12.77 -2.96 7.55
CA ALA A 31 -13.25 -2.92 8.93
C ALA A 31 -14.23 -1.76 9.12
N LEU A 32 -13.88 -0.54 8.66
CA LEU A 32 -14.74 0.63 8.77
C LEU A 32 -16.08 0.44 8.03
N ALA A 33 -16.07 -0.14 6.83
CA ALA A 33 -17.28 -0.41 6.06
C ALA A 33 -18.23 -1.37 6.80
N ALA A 34 -17.71 -2.49 7.29
CA ALA A 34 -18.48 -3.46 8.07
C ALA A 34 -19.01 -2.85 9.39
N LEU A 35 -18.18 -2.07 10.10
CA LEU A 35 -18.54 -1.41 11.35
C LEU A 35 -19.64 -0.35 11.18
N ARG A 36 -19.58 0.45 10.11
CA ARG A 36 -20.63 1.42 9.75
C ARG A 36 -21.95 0.73 9.43
N ALA A 37 -21.89 -0.46 8.83
CA ALA A 37 -23.05 -1.32 8.60
C ALA A 37 -23.55 -2.06 9.87
N GLY A 38 -23.00 -1.76 11.04
CA GLY A 38 -23.47 -2.29 12.31
C GLY A 38 -22.82 -3.59 12.76
N ARG A 39 -21.85 -4.13 12.00
CA ARG A 39 -21.25 -5.44 12.26
C ARG A 39 -20.17 -5.41 13.34
N THR A 40 -20.00 -6.55 13.99
CA THR A 40 -18.86 -6.86 14.84
C THR A 40 -17.66 -7.27 13.98
N VAL A 41 -16.49 -6.73 14.31
CA VAL A 41 -15.25 -6.92 13.56
C VAL A 41 -14.10 -7.31 14.49
N VAL A 42 -13.34 -8.32 14.09
CA VAL A 42 -11.96 -8.52 14.56
C VAL A 42 -11.04 -8.09 13.42
N LEU A 43 -10.16 -7.13 13.68
CA LEU A 43 -9.12 -6.68 12.76
C LEU A 43 -7.76 -7.13 13.30
N THR A 44 -6.88 -7.65 12.45
CA THR A 44 -5.53 -8.07 12.85
C THR A 44 -4.46 -7.29 12.10
N GLU A 45 -3.29 -7.13 12.68
CA GLU A 45 -2.12 -6.52 12.04
C GLU A 45 -0.84 -7.15 12.61
N GLU A 46 0.11 -7.52 11.75
CA GLU A 46 1.37 -8.14 12.14
C GLU A 46 2.35 -7.14 12.76
N TYR A 47 2.28 -5.88 12.34
CA TYR A 47 3.16 -4.81 12.80
C TYR A 47 2.51 -3.96 13.90
N ASP A 48 3.28 -3.05 14.51
CA ASP A 48 2.77 -2.29 15.65
C ASP A 48 1.78 -1.18 15.23
N TRP A 49 1.76 -0.81 13.93
CA TRP A 49 0.92 0.25 13.37
C TRP A 49 -0.05 -0.25 12.31
N LEU A 50 -1.32 0.17 12.42
CA LEU A 50 -2.33 0.06 11.35
C LEU A 50 -2.08 1.10 10.26
N GLY A 51 -2.54 0.82 9.04
CA GLY A 51 -2.50 1.72 7.88
C GLY A 51 -1.52 1.32 6.76
N GLY A 52 -0.79 0.22 6.93
CA GLY A 52 0.05 -0.40 5.89
C GLY A 52 0.98 0.59 5.20
N GLN A 53 0.75 0.81 3.91
CA GLN A 53 1.55 1.71 3.06
C GLN A 53 1.80 3.08 3.71
N LEU A 54 0.78 3.75 4.26
CA LEU A 54 0.92 5.09 4.85
C LEU A 54 1.71 5.11 6.17
N THR A 55 1.80 3.98 6.86
CA THR A 55 2.24 3.93 8.26
C THR A 55 3.39 2.94 8.46
N SER A 56 3.11 1.66 8.65
CA SER A 56 4.09 0.61 8.97
C SER A 56 5.11 0.40 7.85
N GLN A 57 4.73 0.66 6.59
CA GLN A 57 5.63 0.59 5.42
C GLN A 57 6.28 1.93 5.07
N ALA A 58 5.80 3.04 5.67
CA ALA A 58 6.34 4.38 5.53
C ALA A 58 6.47 4.87 4.06
N VAL A 59 5.39 4.76 3.30
CA VAL A 59 5.27 5.23 1.92
C VAL A 59 4.32 6.44 1.88
N PRO A 60 4.76 7.62 1.40
CA PRO A 60 3.84 8.70 1.09
C PRO A 60 2.84 8.27 0.01
N PRO A 61 1.59 8.74 0.05
CA PRO A 61 0.56 8.29 -0.87
C PRO A 61 0.96 8.55 -2.33
N ASP A 62 0.76 7.55 -3.16
CA ASP A 62 0.86 7.64 -4.62
C ASP A 62 -0.57 7.80 -5.18
N GLU A 63 -0.88 8.95 -5.78
CA GLU A 63 -2.27 9.34 -6.08
C GLU A 63 -2.41 10.08 -7.41
N HIS A 64 -3.59 9.98 -8.02
CA HIS A 64 -3.89 10.67 -9.26
C HIS A 64 -4.13 12.17 -9.08
N SER A 65 -3.93 12.93 -10.15
CA SER A 65 -4.02 14.39 -10.17
C SER A 65 -5.41 14.99 -9.89
N TRP A 66 -6.45 14.16 -9.77
CA TRP A 66 -7.83 14.59 -9.46
C TRP A 66 -8.26 14.27 -8.03
N VAL A 67 -7.38 13.70 -7.20
CA VAL A 67 -7.71 13.16 -5.87
C VAL A 67 -8.45 14.14 -4.96
N GLU A 68 -8.15 15.45 -5.06
CA GLU A 68 -8.83 16.49 -4.29
C GLU A 68 -10.28 16.76 -4.74
N ARG A 69 -10.71 16.22 -5.87
CA ARG A 69 -12.01 16.54 -6.51
C ARG A 69 -12.95 15.36 -6.57
N PHE A 70 -12.51 14.22 -7.09
CA PHE A 70 -13.31 12.99 -7.32
C PHE A 70 -12.35 11.80 -7.51
N GLY A 71 -12.86 10.60 -7.80
CA GLY A 71 -12.05 9.43 -8.12
C GLY A 71 -11.52 8.68 -6.90
N VAL A 72 -12.07 8.99 -5.72
CA VAL A 72 -11.79 8.32 -4.44
C VAL A 72 -13.07 8.22 -3.63
N THR A 73 -13.18 7.20 -2.79
CA THR A 73 -14.35 7.05 -1.91
C THR A 73 -14.43 8.17 -0.88
N ALA A 74 -15.65 8.44 -0.39
CA ALA A 74 -15.89 9.44 0.65
C ALA A 74 -15.09 9.15 1.93
N SER A 75 -14.88 7.87 2.27
CA SER A 75 -14.14 7.51 3.49
C SER A 75 -12.62 7.66 3.33
N TYR A 76 -12.06 7.42 2.13
CA TYR A 76 -10.66 7.75 1.85
C TYR A 76 -10.44 9.27 1.89
N ARG A 77 -11.38 10.05 1.34
CA ARG A 77 -11.37 11.51 1.47
C ARG A 77 -11.40 11.96 2.93
N ALA A 78 -12.23 11.32 3.77
CA ALA A 78 -12.28 11.60 5.20
C ALA A 78 -10.94 11.33 5.91
N LEU A 79 -10.21 10.26 5.55
CA LEU A 79 -8.85 10.01 6.05
C LEU A 79 -7.91 11.17 5.69
N ARG A 80 -7.89 11.58 4.42
CA ARG A 80 -7.04 12.69 3.94
C ARG A 80 -7.33 14.00 4.66
N ASP A 81 -8.61 14.34 4.78
CA ASP A 81 -9.04 15.56 5.45
C ASP A 81 -8.74 15.51 6.95
N GLY A 82 -8.88 14.34 7.57
CA GLY A 82 -8.47 14.08 8.96
C GLY A 82 -6.98 14.32 9.18
N ILE A 83 -6.11 13.86 8.27
CA ILE A 83 -4.66 14.11 8.33
C ILE A 83 -4.37 15.61 8.31
N ARG A 84 -4.99 16.36 7.40
CA ARG A 84 -4.82 17.82 7.34
C ARG A 84 -5.35 18.51 8.60
N ALA A 85 -6.51 18.08 9.09
CA ALA A 85 -7.10 18.59 10.32
C ALA A 85 -6.17 18.37 11.52
N TYR A 86 -5.56 17.19 11.64
CA TYR A 86 -4.61 16.85 12.70
C TYR A 86 -3.40 17.79 12.71
N TYR A 87 -2.80 18.07 11.55
CA TYR A 87 -1.73 19.07 11.45
C TYR A 87 -2.18 20.47 11.87
N ARG A 88 -3.37 20.89 11.43
CA ARG A 88 -3.91 22.20 11.84
C ARG A 88 -4.12 22.25 13.34
N GLU A 89 -4.70 21.22 13.94
CA GLU A 89 -5.04 21.25 15.36
C GLU A 89 -3.81 21.12 16.26
N HIS A 90 -2.87 20.25 15.92
CA HIS A 90 -1.83 19.80 16.86
C HIS A 90 -0.41 20.25 16.50
N TYR A 91 -0.14 20.64 15.25
CA TYR A 91 1.21 21.04 14.84
C TYR A 91 1.36 22.57 14.82
N PRO A 92 2.57 23.07 15.13
CA PRO A 92 2.86 24.50 15.12
C PRO A 92 3.07 24.99 13.68
N LEU A 93 2.03 24.98 12.85
CA LEU A 93 2.07 25.50 11.48
C LEU A 93 2.25 27.02 11.45
N THR A 94 2.90 27.53 10.40
CA THR A 94 2.84 28.97 10.09
C THR A 94 1.40 29.40 9.77
N GLY A 95 1.12 30.71 9.86
CA GLY A 95 -0.21 31.24 9.52
C GLY A 95 -0.63 30.93 8.09
N ALA A 96 0.30 31.04 7.13
CA ALA A 96 0.05 30.72 5.72
C ALA A 96 -0.23 29.22 5.50
N ALA A 97 0.59 28.33 6.08
CA ALA A 97 0.38 26.89 5.99
C ALA A 97 -0.95 26.45 6.61
N ARG A 98 -1.30 27.01 7.77
CA ARG A 98 -2.59 26.75 8.45
C ARG A 98 -3.80 27.16 7.60
N ALA A 99 -3.70 28.29 6.90
CA ALA A 99 -4.75 28.80 6.02
C ALA A 99 -4.83 28.09 4.66
N TRP A 100 -3.81 27.31 4.28
CA TRP A 100 -3.81 26.57 3.03
C TRP A 100 -4.81 25.40 3.10
N ARG A 101 -5.89 25.48 2.32
CA ARG A 101 -6.98 24.48 2.29
C ARG A 101 -6.48 23.06 1.98
N GLU A 102 -5.64 22.93 0.95
CA GLU A 102 -5.08 21.66 0.49
C GLU A 102 -3.69 21.42 1.08
N LEU A 103 -3.51 21.77 2.37
CA LEU A 103 -2.23 21.65 3.07
C LEU A 103 -1.53 20.32 2.74
N ASN A 104 -0.32 20.44 2.21
CA ASN A 104 0.65 19.37 2.04
C ASN A 104 1.81 19.63 3.03
N PRO A 105 1.83 19.00 4.22
CA PRO A 105 2.83 19.28 5.26
C PRO A 105 4.28 19.05 4.81
N GLY A 106 4.48 18.10 3.91
CA GLY A 106 5.77 17.81 3.31
C GLY A 106 6.11 18.64 2.09
N ALA A 107 5.12 19.29 1.46
CA ALA A 107 5.27 19.88 0.14
C ALA A 107 6.08 18.97 -0.81
N GLY A 108 5.77 17.67 -0.76
CA GLY A 108 6.39 16.64 -1.59
C GLY A 108 5.75 16.63 -2.97
N TRP A 109 6.51 16.19 -3.97
CA TRP A 109 6.04 16.19 -5.35
C TRP A 109 5.26 14.93 -5.76
N VAL A 110 5.37 13.84 -5.00
CA VAL A 110 4.70 12.58 -5.33
C VAL A 110 3.18 12.64 -5.21
N SER A 111 2.66 13.37 -4.22
CA SER A 111 1.22 13.55 -3.98
C SER A 111 0.89 14.93 -3.37
N PRO A 112 -0.33 15.45 -3.62
CA PRO A 112 -0.88 16.62 -2.93
C PRO A 112 -0.99 16.49 -1.40
N LEU A 113 -0.69 15.34 -0.80
CA LEU A 113 -0.68 15.15 0.66
C LEU A 113 0.48 14.24 1.08
N CYS A 114 1.67 14.81 1.26
CA CYS A 114 2.81 14.12 1.86
C CYS A 114 2.87 14.47 3.35
N HIS A 115 2.85 13.45 4.21
CA HIS A 115 2.69 13.61 5.65
C HIS A 115 3.52 12.59 6.44
N GLU A 116 3.74 12.85 7.72
CA GLU A 116 4.39 11.89 8.61
C GLU A 116 3.50 10.64 8.82
N PRO A 117 4.09 9.42 8.81
CA PRO A 117 3.37 8.17 9.09
C PRO A 117 2.53 8.17 10.37
N ARG A 118 3.06 8.75 11.47
CA ARG A 118 2.36 8.84 12.75
C ARG A 118 1.06 9.63 12.71
N VAL A 119 0.97 10.63 11.82
CA VAL A 119 -0.26 11.41 11.69
C VAL A 119 -1.36 10.58 11.03
N ALA A 120 -1.04 9.83 9.98
CA ALA A 120 -2.01 8.89 9.40
C ALA A 120 -2.45 7.83 10.40
N LEU A 121 -1.51 7.27 11.18
CA LEU A 121 -1.85 6.34 12.26
C LEU A 121 -2.83 6.95 13.27
N ALA A 122 -2.57 8.17 13.76
CA ALA A 122 -3.43 8.84 14.73
C ALA A 122 -4.85 9.06 14.18
N VAL A 123 -4.97 9.42 12.90
CA VAL A 123 -6.27 9.60 12.24
C VAL A 123 -6.99 8.28 12.06
N ILE A 124 -6.31 7.23 11.58
CA ILE A 124 -6.88 5.87 11.47
C ILE A 124 -7.40 5.40 12.82
N GLU A 125 -6.59 5.53 13.87
CA GLU A 125 -6.97 5.18 15.24
C GLU A 125 -8.19 5.96 15.72
N SER A 126 -8.27 7.26 15.41
CA SER A 126 -9.44 8.08 15.73
C SER A 126 -10.72 7.65 14.98
N MET A 127 -10.60 7.22 13.73
CA MET A 127 -11.74 6.73 12.93
C MET A 127 -12.28 5.41 13.50
N LEU A 128 -11.41 4.58 14.07
CA LEU A 128 -11.74 3.29 14.67
C LEU A 128 -12.17 3.40 16.15
N ALA A 129 -11.76 4.46 16.85
CA ALA A 129 -11.96 4.62 18.29
C ALA A 129 -13.41 4.49 18.76
N PRO A 130 -14.44 5.07 18.10
CA PRO A 130 -15.83 4.89 18.52
C PRO A 130 -16.29 3.44 18.52
N TYR A 131 -15.76 2.62 17.60
CA TYR A 131 -16.13 1.21 17.48
C TYR A 131 -15.38 0.32 18.48
N ARG A 132 -14.12 0.67 18.81
CA ARG A 132 -13.39 0.04 19.91
C ARG A 132 -14.07 0.34 21.24
N GLY A 133 -14.36 1.61 21.53
CA GLY A 133 -15.03 2.03 22.76
C GLY A 133 -16.45 1.46 22.90
N GLY A 134 -17.16 1.28 21.78
CA GLY A 134 -18.46 0.62 21.73
C GLY A 134 -18.43 -0.91 21.71
N GLY A 135 -17.26 -1.54 21.74
CA GLY A 135 -17.10 -3.00 21.78
C GLY A 135 -17.43 -3.74 20.48
N ARG A 136 -17.67 -3.03 19.36
CA ARG A 136 -17.92 -3.64 18.04
C ARG A 136 -16.64 -3.98 17.30
N LEU A 137 -15.52 -3.37 17.67
CA LEU A 137 -14.21 -3.65 17.09
C LEU A 137 -13.26 -4.21 18.16
N THR A 138 -12.69 -5.38 17.88
CA THR A 138 -11.49 -5.88 18.56
C THR A 138 -10.32 -5.78 17.60
N VAL A 139 -9.20 -5.20 18.03
CA VAL A 139 -7.96 -5.20 17.24
C VAL A 139 -6.93 -6.11 17.89
N LEU A 140 -6.40 -7.06 17.12
CA LEU A 140 -5.34 -7.98 17.51
C LEU A 140 -4.03 -7.54 16.83
N GLN A 141 -3.13 -6.97 17.62
CA GLN A 141 -1.90 -6.36 17.12
C GLN A 141 -0.80 -6.49 18.19
N PRO A 142 0.40 -7.00 17.88
CA PRO A 142 0.87 -7.56 16.61
C PRO A 142 0.57 -9.07 16.43
N TYR A 143 -0.35 -9.43 15.53
CA TYR A 143 -0.72 -10.82 15.22
C TYR A 143 -0.73 -11.11 13.71
N ARG A 144 -0.13 -12.25 13.32
CA ARG A 144 -0.14 -12.77 11.95
C ARG A 144 -0.92 -14.08 11.83
N PRO A 145 -1.54 -14.39 10.68
CA PRO A 145 -2.12 -15.70 10.47
C PRO A 145 -1.04 -16.78 10.37
N VAL A 146 -1.31 -17.96 10.94
CA VAL A 146 -0.39 -19.11 10.92
C VAL A 146 -1.08 -20.42 10.51
N ALA A 147 -2.41 -20.46 10.54
CA ALA A 147 -3.22 -21.56 10.02
C ALA A 147 -4.65 -21.09 9.76
N ALA A 148 -5.39 -21.81 8.93
CA ALA A 148 -6.83 -21.65 8.77
C ALA A 148 -7.48 -23.03 8.61
N ASP A 149 -8.71 -23.17 9.08
CA ASP A 149 -9.55 -24.35 8.82
C ASP A 149 -10.71 -24.00 7.90
N GLY A 150 -11.20 -25.00 7.19
CA GLY A 150 -12.33 -24.90 6.30
C GLY A 150 -12.84 -26.27 5.85
N ASP A 151 -13.96 -26.28 5.13
CA ASP A 151 -14.51 -27.48 4.49
C ASP A 151 -14.11 -27.60 3.00
N GLY A 152 -13.14 -26.78 2.58
CA GLY A 152 -12.76 -26.58 1.19
C GLY A 152 -13.37 -25.31 0.63
N ASP A 153 -14.70 -25.20 0.60
CA ASP A 153 -15.40 -24.10 -0.07
C ASP A 153 -15.73 -22.94 0.88
N ARG A 154 -15.52 -23.13 2.19
CA ARG A 154 -15.68 -22.11 3.22
C ARG A 154 -14.58 -22.19 4.26
N VAL A 155 -14.12 -21.02 4.67
CA VAL A 155 -13.23 -20.84 5.83
C VAL A 155 -14.09 -20.81 7.10
N THR A 156 -13.75 -21.63 8.10
CA THR A 156 -14.47 -21.71 9.38
C THR A 156 -13.76 -20.99 10.51
N GLY A 157 -12.44 -20.84 10.42
CA GLY A 157 -11.66 -20.04 11.35
C GLY A 157 -10.21 -19.88 10.94
N VAL A 158 -9.55 -18.90 11.57
CA VAL A 158 -8.15 -18.56 11.35
C VAL A 158 -7.43 -18.58 12.70
N ARG A 159 -6.28 -19.25 12.74
CA ARG A 159 -5.34 -19.19 13.87
C ARG A 159 -4.36 -18.07 13.64
N LEU A 160 -4.31 -17.16 14.62
CA LEU A 160 -3.43 -16.00 14.66
C LEU A 160 -2.40 -16.21 15.76
N ALA A 161 -1.14 -15.93 15.48
CA ALA A 161 -0.06 -15.96 16.47
C ALA A 161 0.48 -14.56 16.70
N HIS A 162 0.77 -14.22 17.96
CA HIS A 162 1.48 -12.99 18.28
C HIS A 162 2.86 -13.01 17.61
N ARG A 163 3.28 -11.90 16.99
CA ARG A 163 4.54 -11.81 16.21
C ARG A 163 5.76 -12.33 16.99
N ASP A 164 5.84 -11.94 18.27
CA ASP A 164 6.96 -12.22 19.15
C ASP A 164 6.81 -13.57 19.92
N GLY A 165 5.77 -14.35 19.60
CA GLY A 165 5.50 -15.68 20.15
C GLY A 165 4.69 -15.70 21.45
N GLY A 166 4.33 -16.91 21.89
CA GLY A 166 3.77 -17.17 23.23
C GLY A 166 2.25 -16.97 23.41
N ASP A 167 1.56 -16.29 22.49
CA ASP A 167 0.10 -16.18 22.48
C ASP A 167 -0.48 -16.51 21.10
N GLU A 168 -1.56 -17.30 21.10
CA GLU A 168 -2.31 -17.69 19.92
C GLU A 168 -3.80 -17.47 20.14
N VAL A 169 -4.47 -17.01 19.09
CA VAL A 169 -5.91 -16.75 19.08
C VAL A 169 -6.54 -17.48 17.91
N TRP A 170 -7.58 -18.26 18.18
CA TRP A 170 -8.46 -18.81 17.17
C TRP A 170 -9.64 -17.88 16.96
N VAL A 171 -9.91 -17.46 15.73
CA VAL A 171 -11.04 -16.59 15.41
C VAL A 171 -11.94 -17.24 14.37
N SER A 172 -13.21 -17.45 14.72
CA SER A 172 -14.24 -17.90 13.79
C SER A 172 -15.09 -16.72 13.29
N ALA A 173 -15.39 -16.69 12.00
CA ALA A 173 -16.27 -15.69 11.41
C ALA A 173 -17.05 -16.23 10.19
N PRO A 174 -18.31 -15.81 9.98
CA PRO A 174 -19.04 -16.10 8.76
C PRO A 174 -18.34 -15.59 7.49
N TYR A 175 -17.67 -14.44 7.56
CA TYR A 175 -16.88 -13.85 6.49
C TYR A 175 -15.47 -13.52 6.98
N VAL A 176 -14.48 -13.89 6.16
CA VAL A 176 -13.06 -13.59 6.37
C VAL A 176 -12.58 -12.73 5.20
N LEU A 177 -11.92 -11.62 5.51
CA LEU A 177 -11.36 -10.71 4.52
C LEU A 177 -9.84 -10.77 4.64
N ASP A 178 -9.17 -11.19 3.58
CA ASP A 178 -7.73 -11.20 3.51
C ASP A 178 -7.25 -9.83 3.01
N ALA A 179 -6.73 -9.03 3.94
CA ALA A 179 -6.09 -7.75 3.70
C ALA A 179 -4.60 -7.80 4.06
N THR A 180 -4.00 -8.99 4.08
CA THR A 180 -2.55 -9.11 4.26
C THR A 180 -1.83 -8.65 2.99
N GLU A 181 -0.65 -8.07 3.17
CA GLU A 181 0.11 -7.47 2.07
C GLU A 181 0.55 -8.49 1.00
N THR A 182 0.66 -9.76 1.38
CA THR A 182 1.13 -10.87 0.55
C THR A 182 0.06 -11.94 0.28
N GLY A 183 -1.18 -11.75 0.74
CA GLY A 183 -2.29 -12.70 0.55
C GLY A 183 -2.08 -14.02 1.32
N GLU A 184 -1.65 -13.94 2.57
CA GLU A 184 -1.30 -15.08 3.44
C GLU A 184 -2.44 -16.07 3.65
N LEU A 185 -3.71 -15.64 3.60
CA LEU A 185 -4.81 -16.58 3.80
C LEU A 185 -5.02 -17.49 2.57
N LEU A 186 -4.58 -17.09 1.38
CA LEU A 186 -4.79 -17.86 0.16
C LEU A 186 -4.15 -19.25 0.25
N PRO A 187 -2.83 -19.40 0.53
CA PRO A 187 -2.24 -20.73 0.72
C PRO A 187 -2.76 -21.43 1.99
N LEU A 188 -3.02 -20.70 3.08
CA LEU A 188 -3.47 -21.32 4.34
C LEU A 188 -4.87 -21.95 4.24
N THR A 189 -5.71 -21.45 3.34
CA THR A 189 -7.07 -21.94 3.10
C THR A 189 -7.18 -22.84 1.87
N GLY A 190 -6.08 -22.98 1.11
CA GLY A 190 -6.10 -23.65 -0.19
C GLY A 190 -6.98 -22.94 -1.23
N THR A 191 -7.17 -21.62 -1.10
CA THR A 191 -7.85 -20.81 -2.11
C THR A 191 -6.92 -20.63 -3.32
N GLU A 192 -7.44 -20.77 -4.52
CA GLU A 192 -6.65 -20.71 -5.75
C GLU A 192 -6.13 -19.29 -6.02
N TYR A 193 -4.84 -19.19 -6.35
CA TYR A 193 -4.17 -17.91 -6.60
C TYR A 193 -3.06 -18.05 -7.64
N VAL A 194 -2.56 -16.91 -8.12
CA VAL A 194 -1.38 -16.75 -8.98
C VAL A 194 -0.40 -15.75 -8.37
N THR A 195 0.85 -15.83 -8.82
CA THR A 195 1.95 -14.92 -8.47
C THR A 195 2.77 -14.62 -9.71
N GLY A 196 3.53 -13.51 -9.69
CA GLY A 196 4.41 -13.12 -10.78
C GLY A 196 3.69 -12.99 -12.12
N PHE A 197 4.43 -13.02 -13.23
CA PHE A 197 3.82 -12.86 -14.56
C PHE A 197 2.98 -14.06 -15.00
N GLU A 198 1.76 -13.78 -15.45
CA GLU A 198 0.99 -14.64 -16.34
C GLU A 198 1.58 -14.65 -17.75
N SER A 199 1.20 -15.62 -18.59
CA SER A 199 1.65 -15.67 -19.99
C SER A 199 0.71 -14.95 -20.95
N GLN A 200 1.24 -14.50 -22.10
CA GLN A 200 0.41 -14.02 -23.22
C GLN A 200 -0.63 -15.05 -23.67
N ALA A 201 -0.33 -16.35 -23.54
CA ALA A 201 -1.28 -17.40 -23.92
C ALA A 201 -2.47 -17.48 -22.94
N ASP A 202 -2.25 -17.14 -21.67
CA ASP A 202 -3.28 -17.19 -20.63
C ASP A 202 -4.16 -15.94 -20.63
N THR A 203 -3.58 -14.75 -20.83
CA THR A 203 -4.28 -13.47 -20.67
C THR A 203 -4.47 -12.67 -21.96
N GLY A 204 -3.71 -13.01 -23.02
CA GLY A 204 -3.68 -12.25 -24.26
C GLY A 204 -3.08 -10.85 -24.14
N GLU A 205 -2.49 -10.51 -22.99
CA GLU A 205 -1.94 -9.17 -22.72
C GLU A 205 -0.71 -8.91 -23.59
N PRO A 206 -0.63 -7.77 -24.30
CA PRO A 206 0.49 -7.48 -25.17
C PRO A 206 1.82 -7.32 -24.41
N SER A 207 1.78 -6.88 -23.15
CA SER A 207 2.97 -6.69 -22.33
C SER A 207 3.36 -7.92 -21.50
N ALA A 208 2.60 -9.01 -21.55
CA ALA A 208 2.95 -10.25 -20.84
C ALA A 208 4.09 -11.00 -21.55
N PRO A 209 4.88 -11.82 -20.84
CA PRO A 209 5.86 -12.72 -21.45
C PRO A 209 5.19 -13.91 -22.16
N ALA A 210 5.92 -14.56 -23.07
CA ALA A 210 5.40 -15.71 -23.82
C ALA A 210 5.04 -16.93 -22.93
N ALA A 211 5.70 -17.08 -21.78
CA ALA A 211 5.45 -18.12 -20.79
C ALA A 211 5.31 -17.50 -19.40
N ALA A 212 4.51 -18.12 -18.54
CA ALA A 212 4.28 -17.64 -17.18
C ALA A 212 5.56 -17.72 -16.34
N GLN A 213 5.77 -16.75 -15.46
CA GLN A 213 6.96 -16.61 -14.63
C GLN A 213 6.55 -16.34 -13.17
N PRO A 214 6.12 -17.38 -12.44
CA PRO A 214 5.47 -17.20 -11.15
C PRO A 214 6.38 -16.67 -10.02
N LEU A 215 7.70 -16.74 -10.21
CA LEU A 215 8.71 -16.22 -9.29
C LEU A 215 9.27 -14.86 -9.73
N ASN A 216 8.80 -14.32 -10.85
CA ASN A 216 9.16 -13.00 -11.34
C ASN A 216 8.18 -11.97 -10.79
N MET A 217 8.56 -11.32 -9.70
CA MET A 217 7.73 -10.42 -8.91
C MET A 217 8.35 -9.03 -8.90
N GLN A 218 7.53 -8.00 -8.70
CA GLN A 218 8.05 -6.66 -8.48
C GLN A 218 8.94 -6.57 -7.23
N ALA A 219 9.96 -5.72 -7.31
CA ALA A 219 10.84 -5.46 -6.19
C ALA A 219 10.10 -5.03 -4.92
N VAL A 220 10.62 -5.47 -3.77
CA VAL A 220 10.20 -4.98 -2.45
C VAL A 220 11.14 -3.88 -1.97
N SER A 221 10.64 -3.00 -1.11
CA SER A 221 11.47 -1.89 -0.58
C SER A 221 11.28 -1.74 0.92
N VAL A 222 12.37 -1.60 1.67
CA VAL A 222 12.29 -1.26 3.09
C VAL A 222 12.57 0.22 3.24
N CYS A 223 11.49 1.01 3.34
CA CYS A 223 11.59 2.47 3.37
C CYS A 223 12.20 2.97 4.70
N PHE A 224 12.67 4.21 4.73
CA PHE A 224 13.14 4.85 5.96
C PHE A 224 13.04 6.37 5.89
N ALA A 225 12.98 7.05 7.04
CA ALA A 225 12.90 8.50 7.11
C ALA A 225 14.26 9.11 7.48
N ILE A 226 14.62 10.23 6.86
CA ILE A 226 15.84 10.98 7.20
C ILE A 226 15.57 12.47 7.36
N ASP A 227 16.36 13.11 8.22
CA ASP A 227 16.55 14.56 8.24
C ASP A 227 18.05 14.90 8.05
N HIS A 228 18.38 16.18 7.83
CA HIS A 228 19.75 16.65 7.66
C HIS A 228 20.05 17.77 8.65
N VAL A 229 20.80 17.45 9.70
CA VAL A 229 21.10 18.35 10.82
C VAL A 229 22.62 18.43 11.07
N PRO A 230 23.13 19.47 11.75
CA PRO A 230 24.54 19.54 12.10
C PRO A 230 25.03 18.32 12.90
N GLY A 231 26.27 17.92 12.67
CA GLY A 231 26.91 16.77 13.32
C GLY A 231 27.24 15.65 12.33
N ASP A 232 27.86 14.60 12.86
CA ASP A 232 28.12 13.36 12.14
C ASP A 232 27.20 12.26 12.72
N HIS A 233 26.29 11.79 11.88
CA HIS A 233 25.30 10.76 12.19
C HIS A 233 25.53 9.51 11.32
N THR A 234 26.74 9.38 10.75
CA THR A 234 27.12 8.25 9.89
C THR A 234 26.93 6.94 10.64
N ILE A 235 26.18 6.02 10.03
CA ILE A 235 25.98 4.69 10.60
C ILE A 235 27.23 3.81 10.42
N ASP A 236 27.32 2.73 11.19
CA ASP A 236 28.33 1.70 10.93
C ASP A 236 28.17 1.14 9.51
N ARG A 237 29.28 0.88 8.84
CA ARG A 237 29.30 0.30 7.50
C ARG A 237 28.55 -1.04 7.49
N PRO A 238 27.45 -1.19 6.71
CA PRO A 238 26.72 -2.46 6.63
C PRO A 238 27.61 -3.60 6.12
N ALA A 239 27.38 -4.82 6.61
CA ALA A 239 28.21 -5.99 6.28
C ALA A 239 28.25 -6.26 4.78
N GLY A 240 27.10 -6.25 4.11
CA GLY A 240 26.98 -6.41 2.65
C GLY A 240 27.23 -5.15 1.83
N TYR A 241 27.68 -4.04 2.42
CA TYR A 241 27.89 -2.79 1.68
C TYR A 241 28.84 -2.95 0.47
N GLY A 242 29.87 -3.80 0.60
CA GLY A 242 30.79 -4.07 -0.51
C GLY A 242 30.08 -4.61 -1.76
N PHE A 243 29.11 -5.50 -1.57
CA PHE A 243 28.28 -6.04 -2.66
C PHE A 243 27.41 -4.93 -3.25
N TRP A 244 26.59 -4.26 -2.41
CA TRP A 244 25.64 -3.24 -2.88
C TRP A 244 26.32 -2.06 -3.57
N ARG A 245 27.51 -1.68 -3.12
CA ARG A 245 28.28 -0.59 -3.73
C ARG A 245 28.76 -0.93 -5.15
N SER A 246 29.06 -2.21 -5.42
CA SER A 246 29.46 -2.70 -6.74
C SER A 246 28.31 -3.24 -7.58
N TYR A 247 27.12 -3.34 -7.01
CA TYR A 247 25.96 -3.92 -7.67
C TYR A 247 25.42 -2.97 -8.76
N GLU A 248 25.32 -3.49 -9.97
CA GLU A 248 24.92 -2.77 -11.18
C GLU A 248 24.02 -3.72 -12.00
N PRO A 249 22.69 -3.60 -11.87
CA PRO A 249 21.77 -4.35 -12.74
C PRO A 249 22.00 -3.99 -14.20
N ASP A 250 21.97 -4.97 -15.10
CA ASP A 250 22.30 -4.80 -16.52
C ASP A 250 21.50 -3.67 -17.21
N PHE A 251 20.25 -3.46 -16.80
CA PHE A 251 19.36 -2.43 -17.35
C PHE A 251 19.45 -1.06 -16.66
N TRP A 252 20.24 -0.92 -15.59
CA TRP A 252 20.25 0.28 -14.75
C TRP A 252 21.00 1.47 -15.38
N GLY A 253 22.03 1.17 -16.17
CA GLY A 253 22.91 2.18 -16.78
C GLY A 253 23.98 2.77 -15.83
N GLY A 254 24.27 2.05 -14.74
CA GLY A 254 25.29 2.39 -13.74
C GLY A 254 25.07 1.63 -12.42
N PRO A 255 25.89 1.87 -11.39
CA PRO A 255 25.69 1.30 -10.06
C PRO A 255 24.30 1.63 -9.48
N LEU A 256 23.68 0.67 -8.80
CA LEU A 256 22.39 0.87 -8.10
C LEU A 256 22.51 2.01 -7.08
N LEU A 257 23.62 2.04 -6.34
CA LEU A 257 23.97 3.14 -5.44
C LEU A 257 24.61 4.29 -6.23
N GLY A 258 23.75 5.17 -6.75
CA GLY A 258 24.16 6.31 -7.56
C GLY A 258 23.01 7.25 -7.89
N TRP A 259 23.36 8.37 -8.54
CA TRP A 259 22.38 9.37 -9.01
C TRP A 259 21.75 9.03 -10.35
N ARG A 260 22.34 8.07 -11.07
CA ARG A 260 21.85 7.61 -12.37
C ARG A 260 20.95 6.41 -12.18
N SER A 261 19.80 6.43 -12.84
CA SER A 261 18.86 5.31 -12.85
C SER A 261 17.92 5.43 -14.05
N PRO A 262 17.26 4.35 -14.46
CA PRO A 262 16.25 4.43 -15.51
C PRO A 262 15.14 5.42 -15.14
N ASN A 263 14.65 6.16 -16.14
CA ASN A 263 13.37 6.83 -16.05
C ASN A 263 12.26 5.78 -16.18
N PRO A 264 11.31 5.67 -15.24
CA PRO A 264 10.29 4.62 -15.30
C PRO A 264 9.45 4.64 -16.58
N ARG A 265 9.29 5.81 -17.22
CA ARG A 265 8.43 5.99 -18.41
C ARG A 265 9.18 5.84 -19.72
N THR A 266 10.40 6.37 -19.81
CA THR A 266 11.17 6.37 -21.08
C THR A 266 12.25 5.28 -21.12
N LEU A 267 12.57 4.68 -19.98
CA LEU A 267 13.68 3.74 -19.76
C LEU A 267 15.07 4.32 -20.03
N GLU A 268 15.17 5.59 -20.44
CA GLU A 268 16.44 6.29 -20.59
C GLU A 268 17.09 6.48 -19.22
N THR A 269 18.40 6.30 -19.14
CA THR A 269 19.15 6.60 -17.92
C THR A 269 19.16 8.11 -17.68
N VAL A 270 18.55 8.54 -16.59
CA VAL A 270 18.51 9.94 -16.16
C VAL A 270 19.33 10.12 -14.90
N GLU A 271 19.89 11.32 -14.74
CA GLU A 271 20.58 11.72 -13.51
C GLU A 271 19.62 12.51 -12.63
N ARG A 272 19.42 12.03 -11.39
CA ARG A 272 18.59 12.68 -10.37
C ARG A 272 19.48 13.51 -9.45
N SER A 273 18.93 14.59 -8.92
CA SER A 273 19.61 15.45 -7.95
C SER A 273 19.23 15.09 -6.51
N PHE A 274 20.10 15.46 -5.57
CA PHE A 274 19.84 15.36 -4.15
C PHE A 274 20.38 16.60 -3.45
N THR A 275 19.50 17.35 -2.80
CA THR A 275 19.88 18.53 -2.01
C THR A 275 19.02 18.58 -0.77
N PRO A 276 19.57 18.21 0.40
CA PRO A 276 18.86 18.33 1.66
C PRO A 276 18.51 19.78 1.98
N ASN A 277 17.34 19.98 2.58
CA ASN A 277 16.90 21.29 3.07
C ASN A 277 17.02 22.41 2.01
N PRO A 278 16.47 22.22 0.79
CA PRO A 278 16.58 23.22 -0.25
C PRO A 278 15.95 24.56 0.19
N ASP A 279 16.42 25.65 -0.39
CA ASP A 279 15.85 26.99 -0.20
C ASP A 279 14.68 27.20 -1.18
N ASP A 280 13.69 26.31 -1.12
CA ASP A 280 12.47 26.38 -1.91
C ASP A 280 11.33 27.09 -1.16
N ASP A 281 10.28 27.51 -1.88
CA ASP A 281 9.02 27.93 -1.26
C ASP A 281 8.01 26.77 -1.28
N PRO A 282 7.80 26.08 -0.14
CA PRO A 282 6.91 24.92 -0.07
C PRO A 282 5.46 25.23 -0.46
N LEU A 283 5.00 26.48 -0.33
CA LEU A 283 3.63 26.89 -0.66
C LEU A 283 3.38 26.94 -2.17
N THR A 284 4.44 26.95 -2.98
CA THR A 284 4.37 26.97 -4.44
C THR A 284 4.33 25.56 -5.06
N VAL A 285 4.63 24.52 -4.28
CA VAL A 285 4.65 23.14 -4.77
C VAL A 285 3.25 22.74 -5.26
N ARG A 286 3.20 22.14 -6.45
CA ARG A 286 1.99 21.61 -7.08
C ARG A 286 2.29 20.20 -7.58
N ALA A 287 1.97 19.20 -6.77
CA ALA A 287 2.11 17.80 -7.12
C ALA A 287 1.08 17.40 -8.19
N ASP A 288 1.44 17.57 -9.46
CA ASP A 288 0.66 17.10 -10.61
C ASP A 288 1.53 16.23 -11.53
N GLN A 289 1.40 14.92 -11.37
CA GLN A 289 2.19 13.91 -12.08
C GLN A 289 2.02 13.93 -13.62
N ARG A 290 1.01 14.63 -14.13
CA ARG A 290 0.82 14.87 -15.58
C ARG A 290 1.80 15.90 -16.13
N ARG A 291 2.24 16.82 -15.29
CA ARG A 291 3.15 17.93 -15.65
C ARG A 291 4.59 17.62 -15.25
N ASN A 292 4.76 17.06 -14.05
CA ASN A 292 6.06 16.76 -13.50
C ASN A 292 5.96 15.47 -12.66
N PRO A 293 6.72 14.41 -12.97
CA PRO A 293 6.75 13.19 -12.16
C PRO A 293 7.29 13.43 -10.74
N GLY A 294 8.03 14.52 -10.51
CA GLY A 294 8.45 14.96 -9.18
C GLY A 294 9.75 14.32 -8.66
N ASP A 295 10.31 13.36 -9.40
CA ASP A 295 11.45 12.53 -8.99
C ASP A 295 12.83 13.13 -9.37
N GLY A 296 12.86 14.35 -9.92
CA GLY A 296 14.11 15.02 -10.32
C GLY A 296 15.01 15.43 -9.15
N ASN A 297 14.45 15.73 -7.98
CA ASN A 297 15.18 15.91 -6.73
C ASN A 297 14.64 14.95 -5.67
N LEU A 298 15.45 13.96 -5.29
CA LEU A 298 15.08 12.87 -4.40
C LEU A 298 14.70 13.34 -2.99
N TRP A 299 15.25 14.46 -2.51
CA TRP A 299 14.88 15.02 -1.20
C TRP A 299 13.44 15.53 -1.20
N THR A 300 13.07 16.35 -2.19
CA THR A 300 11.74 16.96 -2.30
C THR A 300 10.70 16.02 -2.88
N PHE A 301 11.10 14.95 -3.57
CA PHE A 301 10.17 14.02 -4.20
C PHE A 301 9.16 13.44 -3.20
N ARG A 302 9.68 12.89 -2.09
CA ARG A 302 8.92 12.24 -1.02
C ARG A 302 9.10 12.94 0.35
N ARG A 303 9.30 14.27 0.32
CA ARG A 303 9.37 15.09 1.54
C ARG A 303 8.03 15.03 2.28
N ILE A 304 8.08 14.75 3.58
CA ILE A 304 6.90 14.58 4.45
C ILE A 304 6.75 15.65 5.52
N ALA A 305 7.82 16.41 5.78
CA ALA A 305 7.76 17.65 6.53
C ALA A 305 8.67 18.68 5.85
N ALA A 306 8.09 19.78 5.35
CA ALA A 306 8.84 20.93 4.89
C ALA A 306 8.96 21.93 6.05
N ARG A 307 10.16 22.12 6.59
CA ARG A 307 10.38 22.93 7.82
C ARG A 307 9.84 24.35 7.70
N GLY A 308 9.82 24.91 6.49
CA GLY A 308 9.28 26.24 6.19
C GLY A 308 7.76 26.39 6.37
N LEU A 309 7.01 25.28 6.47
CA LEU A 309 5.58 25.29 6.76
C LEU A 309 5.26 25.30 8.26
N PHE A 310 6.28 25.14 9.12
CA PHE A 310 6.15 25.13 10.57
C PHE A 310 6.75 26.40 11.19
N ALA A 311 6.34 26.71 12.42
CA ALA A 311 6.84 27.84 13.16
C ALA A 311 8.37 27.77 13.31
N PRO A 312 9.09 28.89 13.22
CA PRO A 312 10.55 28.90 13.34
C PRO A 312 11.03 28.16 14.58
N GLY A 313 11.95 27.20 14.38
CA GLY A 313 12.52 26.37 15.45
C GLY A 313 11.73 25.10 15.79
N ALA A 314 10.52 24.92 15.27
CA ALA A 314 9.76 23.67 15.49
C ALA A 314 10.41 22.46 14.78
N TYR A 315 10.96 22.69 13.59
CA TYR A 315 11.69 21.69 12.81
C TYR A 315 13.07 22.24 12.46
N GLY A 316 14.13 21.54 12.89
CA GLY A 316 15.52 21.89 12.55
C GLY A 316 15.89 21.57 11.09
N SER A 317 15.14 20.68 10.47
CA SER A 317 15.34 20.18 9.10
C SER A 317 13.99 19.74 8.52
N ASP A 318 13.90 19.73 7.20
CA ASP A 318 12.91 18.93 6.50
C ASP A 318 13.08 17.45 6.88
N ILE A 319 12.01 16.68 6.70
CA ILE A 319 12.03 15.23 6.83
C ILE A 319 11.59 14.64 5.49
N THR A 320 12.34 13.71 4.95
CA THR A 320 12.01 12.99 3.72
C THR A 320 11.96 11.49 3.94
N LEU A 321 11.02 10.82 3.27
CA LEU A 321 10.93 9.37 3.23
C LEU A 321 11.68 8.84 2.00
N VAL A 322 12.68 8.01 2.27
CA VAL A 322 13.43 7.29 1.25
C VAL A 322 12.59 6.09 0.79
N ASN A 323 11.86 6.31 -0.29
CA ASN A 323 11.28 5.28 -1.15
C ASN A 323 11.65 5.62 -2.59
N TRP A 324 12.87 5.26 -2.96
CA TRP A 324 13.51 5.62 -4.22
C TRP A 324 13.94 4.35 -4.97
N PRO A 325 14.16 4.43 -6.29
CA PRO A 325 14.65 3.30 -7.10
C PRO A 325 15.85 2.55 -6.47
N MET A 326 16.75 3.26 -5.78
CA MET A 326 17.94 2.67 -5.15
C MET A 326 17.65 1.62 -4.07
N ILE A 327 16.45 1.59 -3.50
CA ILE A 327 16.04 0.59 -2.49
C ILE A 327 15.06 -0.45 -3.04
N ASP A 328 14.90 -0.54 -4.36
CA ASP A 328 14.14 -1.61 -5.00
C ASP A 328 14.97 -2.90 -4.97
N TYR A 329 14.62 -3.81 -4.05
CA TYR A 329 15.28 -5.10 -3.90
C TYR A 329 14.75 -6.09 -4.94
N MET A 330 15.64 -6.54 -5.83
CA MET A 330 15.32 -7.41 -6.98
C MET A 330 16.07 -8.75 -7.00
N GLU A 331 16.91 -9.04 -5.99
CA GLU A 331 17.78 -10.23 -5.99
C GLU A 331 17.03 -11.55 -5.71
N GLY A 332 15.74 -11.49 -5.39
CA GLY A 332 14.88 -12.67 -5.32
C GLY A 332 13.51 -12.41 -4.73
N PRO A 333 12.56 -13.32 -4.95
CA PRO A 333 11.18 -13.18 -4.50
C PRO A 333 11.06 -13.33 -2.97
N VAL A 334 9.94 -12.85 -2.43
CA VAL A 334 9.60 -12.99 -0.99
C VAL A 334 8.30 -13.75 -0.74
N ILE A 335 7.67 -14.23 -1.81
CA ILE A 335 6.40 -14.97 -1.78
C ILE A 335 6.68 -16.39 -2.31
N ASP A 336 6.13 -17.39 -1.63
CA ASP A 336 6.19 -18.82 -2.00
C ASP A 336 7.61 -19.37 -2.21
N VAL A 337 8.58 -18.81 -1.47
CA VAL A 337 9.96 -19.31 -1.45
C VAL A 337 10.46 -19.58 -0.02
N PRO A 338 11.29 -20.61 0.18
CA PRO A 338 11.73 -21.02 1.52
C PRO A 338 12.69 -20.01 2.20
N ASP A 339 13.31 -19.13 1.42
CA ASP A 339 14.32 -18.15 1.85
C ASP A 339 13.80 -16.70 1.85
N ALA A 340 12.48 -16.50 1.81
CA ALA A 340 11.86 -15.18 1.86
C ALA A 340 12.40 -14.28 3.00
N ALA A 341 12.62 -14.85 4.20
CA ALA A 341 13.19 -14.12 5.34
C ALA A 341 14.62 -13.61 5.06
N THR A 342 15.43 -14.38 4.33
CA THR A 342 16.78 -13.96 3.90
C THR A 342 16.69 -12.81 2.91
N HIS A 343 15.79 -12.90 1.92
CA HIS A 343 15.55 -11.84 0.95
C HIS A 343 15.08 -10.54 1.62
N LEU A 344 14.17 -10.63 2.58
CA LEU A 344 13.70 -9.49 3.36
C LEU A 344 14.82 -8.85 4.18
N GLU A 345 15.69 -9.62 4.85
CA GLU A 345 16.84 -9.03 5.57
C GLU A 345 17.85 -8.38 4.60
N ARG A 346 18.09 -8.99 3.43
CA ARG A 346 18.93 -8.38 2.39
C ARG A 346 18.33 -7.07 1.86
N ALA A 347 17.00 -6.96 1.75
CA ALA A 347 16.34 -5.71 1.42
C ALA A 347 16.53 -4.64 2.51
N ARG A 348 16.49 -5.03 3.80
CA ARG A 348 16.83 -4.11 4.92
C ARG A 348 18.29 -3.67 4.84
N GLU A 349 19.21 -4.58 4.53
CA GLU A 349 20.64 -4.27 4.35
C GLU A 349 20.89 -3.33 3.17
N LEU A 350 20.16 -3.48 2.06
CA LEU A 350 20.19 -2.55 0.93
C LEU A 350 19.81 -1.14 1.38
N SER A 351 18.71 -0.98 2.13
CA SER A 351 18.30 0.34 2.64
C SER A 351 19.35 0.98 3.54
N ARG A 352 19.98 0.20 4.43
CA ARG A 352 21.11 0.67 5.25
C ARG A 352 22.33 1.03 4.40
N SER A 353 22.59 0.28 3.33
CA SER A 353 23.68 0.54 2.38
C SER A 353 23.46 1.83 1.59
N VAL A 354 22.21 2.11 1.20
CA VAL A 354 21.82 3.40 0.61
C VAL A 354 22.09 4.55 1.58
N LEU A 355 21.64 4.45 2.84
CA LEU A 355 21.90 5.47 3.85
C LEU A 355 23.41 5.70 4.08
N TYR A 356 24.17 4.62 4.25
CA TYR A 356 25.62 4.71 4.45
C TYR A 356 26.30 5.38 3.24
N TRP A 357 25.95 4.98 2.02
CA TRP A 357 26.48 5.61 0.80
C TRP A 357 26.14 7.11 0.74
N LEU A 358 24.90 7.50 1.08
CA LEU A 358 24.51 8.91 1.18
C LEU A 358 25.39 9.68 2.16
N GLN A 359 25.73 9.08 3.30
CA GLN A 359 26.51 9.72 4.36
C GLN A 359 28.00 9.84 4.00
N THR A 360 28.56 8.90 3.23
CA THR A 360 30.02 8.80 3.04
C THR A 360 30.53 9.06 1.63
N GLU A 361 29.79 8.66 0.59
CA GLU A 361 30.32 8.56 -0.78
C GLU A 361 29.51 9.32 -1.83
N ALA A 362 28.24 9.63 -1.54
CA ALA A 362 27.35 10.26 -2.48
C ALA A 362 27.91 11.61 -2.98
N PRO A 363 28.07 11.81 -4.31
CA PRO A 363 28.60 13.05 -4.85
C PRO A 363 27.73 14.25 -4.48
N ARG A 364 28.38 15.35 -4.09
CA ARG A 364 27.69 16.61 -3.74
C ARG A 364 27.86 17.67 -4.83
N PRO A 365 26.91 18.61 -4.95
CA PRO A 365 27.02 19.72 -5.91
C PRO A 365 28.24 20.62 -5.72
N ASP A 366 28.82 20.68 -4.52
CA ASP A 366 30.02 21.46 -4.21
C ASP A 366 31.34 20.76 -4.59
N GLY A 367 31.26 19.59 -5.25
CA GLY A 367 32.40 18.75 -5.61
C GLY A 367 32.89 17.84 -4.48
N GLY A 368 32.28 17.90 -3.30
CA GLY A 368 32.53 17.00 -2.18
C GLY A 368 31.81 15.65 -2.32
N THR A 369 31.93 14.83 -1.28
CA THR A 369 31.22 13.55 -1.16
C THR A 369 30.64 13.41 0.25
N GLY A 370 29.53 12.69 0.35
CA GLY A 370 28.91 12.33 1.62
C GLY A 370 28.16 13.46 2.32
N TRP A 371 27.07 13.09 2.98
CA TRP A 371 26.24 13.94 3.81
C TRP A 371 26.20 13.39 5.25
N PRO A 372 27.28 13.57 6.05
CA PRO A 372 27.34 13.01 7.41
C PRO A 372 26.28 13.58 8.36
N GLY A 373 25.69 14.73 8.01
CA GLY A 373 24.56 15.32 8.74
C GLY A 373 23.23 14.58 8.55
N LEU A 374 23.15 13.59 7.64
CA LEU A 374 21.93 12.82 7.43
C LEU A 374 21.71 11.89 8.61
N ARG A 375 20.58 12.02 9.28
CA ARG A 375 20.24 11.24 10.46
C ARG A 375 18.96 10.45 10.21
N LEU A 376 19.02 9.17 10.58
CA LEU A 376 17.89 8.26 10.51
C LEU A 376 16.82 8.65 11.54
N ARG A 377 15.56 8.73 11.11
CA ARG A 377 14.43 9.17 11.92
C ARG A 377 13.49 8.00 12.23
N GLY A 378 13.99 7.03 12.99
CA GLY A 378 13.19 5.90 13.51
C GLY A 378 12.05 6.33 14.41
N ASP A 379 12.18 7.49 15.05
CA ASP A 379 11.09 8.14 15.76
C ASP A 379 9.94 8.52 14.81
N VAL A 380 10.15 8.75 13.52
CA VAL A 380 9.08 9.02 12.54
C VAL A 380 8.41 7.75 12.02
N THR A 381 9.18 6.66 11.81
CA THR A 381 8.67 5.36 11.31
C THR A 381 8.19 4.41 12.41
N GLY A 382 8.48 4.73 13.68
CA GLY A 382 8.09 3.91 14.83
C GLY A 382 8.91 2.64 15.02
N SER A 383 10.02 2.48 14.29
CA SER A 383 10.89 1.31 14.43
C SER A 383 12.15 1.65 15.24
N PRO A 384 12.59 0.78 16.18
CA PRO A 384 13.81 0.97 16.94
C PRO A 384 15.08 0.94 16.08
N ASP A 385 15.06 0.26 14.93
CA ASP A 385 16.21 0.17 14.02
C ASP A 385 16.22 1.25 12.93
N GLY A 386 15.25 2.16 12.97
CA GLY A 386 15.17 3.33 12.10
C GLY A 386 14.59 3.11 10.70
N LEU A 387 14.35 1.87 10.29
CA LEU A 387 13.68 1.55 9.03
C LEU A 387 12.16 1.55 9.21
N ALA A 388 11.41 1.31 8.13
CA ALA A 388 9.99 0.97 8.20
C ALA A 388 9.80 -0.35 8.98
N GLN A 389 8.66 -0.47 9.67
CA GLN A 389 8.32 -1.68 10.43
C GLN A 389 8.12 -2.86 9.48
N ALA A 390 7.48 -2.60 8.34
CA ALA A 390 7.16 -3.56 7.30
C ALA A 390 7.87 -3.22 5.98
N PRO A 391 8.20 -4.21 5.14
CA PRO A 391 8.57 -3.95 3.76
C PRO A 391 7.36 -3.40 2.98
N TYR A 392 7.60 -2.49 2.04
CA TYR A 392 6.63 -2.14 1.02
C TYR A 392 6.51 -3.28 0.02
N ILE A 393 5.38 -3.99 0.05
CA ILE A 393 5.02 -5.04 -0.89
C ILE A 393 4.21 -4.42 -2.01
N ARG A 394 4.72 -4.49 -3.25
CA ARG A 394 4.03 -3.97 -4.45
C ARG A 394 3.09 -5.01 -5.05
N GLU A 395 3.38 -6.29 -4.87
CA GLU A 395 2.66 -7.38 -5.50
C GLU A 395 2.36 -8.47 -4.47
N SER A 396 1.11 -8.89 -4.43
CA SER A 396 0.62 -9.96 -3.57
C SER A 396 0.45 -11.25 -4.37
N ARG A 397 0.22 -12.37 -3.67
CA ARG A 397 -0.59 -13.46 -4.23
C ARG A 397 -1.96 -12.90 -4.64
N ARG A 398 -2.40 -13.20 -5.86
CA ARG A 398 -3.66 -12.68 -6.43
C ARG A 398 -4.64 -13.82 -6.64
N ILE A 399 -5.87 -13.68 -6.16
CA ILE A 399 -6.86 -14.75 -6.28
C ILE A 399 -7.14 -15.09 -7.75
N LEU A 400 -7.42 -16.37 -8.03
CA LEU A 400 -8.15 -16.75 -9.24
C LEU A 400 -9.63 -16.41 -9.04
N GLY A 401 -10.01 -15.23 -9.50
CA GLY A 401 -11.38 -14.71 -9.37
C GLY A 401 -12.35 -15.19 -10.45
N GLU A 402 -13.63 -14.85 -10.28
CA GLU A 402 -14.66 -14.99 -11.32
C GLU A 402 -14.37 -14.09 -12.53
N TYR A 403 -13.63 -13.00 -12.33
CA TYR A 403 -13.07 -12.16 -13.39
C TYR A 403 -11.65 -11.73 -13.02
N THR A 404 -10.72 -11.78 -13.97
CA THR A 404 -9.37 -11.25 -13.80
C THR A 404 -9.25 -9.99 -14.65
N VAL A 405 -8.90 -8.86 -14.04
CA VAL A 405 -8.62 -7.62 -14.77
C VAL A 405 -7.32 -7.79 -15.56
N VAL A 406 -7.37 -7.48 -16.86
CA VAL A 406 -6.23 -7.62 -17.80
C VAL A 406 -5.88 -6.29 -18.45
N GLU A 407 -4.68 -6.15 -19.00
CA GLU A 407 -4.17 -4.91 -19.59
C GLU A 407 -5.15 -4.26 -20.57
N GLN A 408 -5.84 -5.06 -21.39
CA GLN A 408 -6.80 -4.66 -22.41
C GLN A 408 -8.04 -3.97 -21.84
N ASP A 409 -8.25 -4.03 -20.52
CA ASP A 409 -9.37 -3.40 -19.85
C ASP A 409 -9.15 -1.91 -19.61
N LEU A 410 -7.90 -1.44 -19.49
CA LEU A 410 -7.64 -0.06 -19.12
C LEU A 410 -6.42 0.59 -19.78
N SER A 411 -5.53 -0.20 -20.39
CA SER A 411 -4.33 0.33 -21.06
C SER A 411 -4.71 1.25 -22.21
N MET A 412 -4.21 2.48 -22.18
CA MET A 412 -4.40 3.43 -23.28
C MET A 412 -3.70 2.96 -24.56
N ALA A 413 -2.64 2.16 -24.45
CA ALA A 413 -1.96 1.58 -25.61
C ALA A 413 -2.88 0.61 -26.38
N VAL A 414 -3.81 -0.06 -25.68
CA VAL A 414 -4.78 -0.99 -26.29
C VAL A 414 -6.10 -0.30 -26.62
N ARG A 415 -6.59 0.55 -25.72
CA ARG A 415 -7.96 1.11 -25.78
C ARG A 415 -8.04 2.48 -26.42
N GLY A 416 -6.95 3.25 -26.40
CA GLY A 416 -6.93 4.64 -26.87
C GLY A 416 -8.03 5.49 -26.22
N ASP A 417 -8.73 6.28 -27.02
CA ASP A 417 -9.78 7.21 -26.57
C ASP A 417 -11.10 6.54 -26.15
N LYS A 418 -11.19 5.19 -26.23
CA LYS A 418 -12.39 4.46 -25.79
C LYS A 418 -12.57 4.46 -24.25
N GLY A 419 -11.58 4.93 -23.49
CA GLY A 419 -11.54 4.82 -22.03
C GLY A 419 -11.38 3.37 -21.57
N ALA A 420 -11.45 3.12 -20.26
CA ALA A 420 -11.44 1.76 -19.70
C ALA A 420 -12.73 0.99 -20.03
N VAL A 421 -12.72 -0.33 -19.83
CA VAL A 421 -13.95 -1.14 -19.80
C VAL A 421 -14.83 -0.62 -18.67
N ARG A 422 -16.12 -0.45 -18.97
CA ARG A 422 -17.17 -0.25 -17.98
C ARG A 422 -17.69 -1.62 -17.55
N TYR A 423 -17.70 -1.90 -16.26
CA TYR A 423 -18.20 -3.17 -15.72
C TYR A 423 -19.62 -2.99 -15.19
N ALA A 424 -20.53 -3.88 -15.60
CA ALA A 424 -21.90 -3.87 -15.09
C ALA A 424 -21.94 -4.13 -13.57
N ASP A 425 -20.97 -4.87 -13.06
CA ASP A 425 -20.78 -5.20 -11.66
C ASP A 425 -19.68 -4.35 -10.98
N SER A 426 -19.46 -3.11 -11.44
CA SER A 426 -18.51 -2.21 -10.78
C SER A 426 -18.89 -1.95 -9.32
N VAL A 427 -17.89 -1.95 -8.44
CA VAL A 427 -17.99 -1.69 -7.00
C VAL A 427 -17.02 -0.61 -6.52
N GLY A 428 -16.41 0.11 -7.45
CA GLY A 428 -15.42 1.12 -7.13
C GLY A 428 -14.67 1.63 -8.36
N VAL A 429 -13.79 2.59 -8.13
CA VAL A 429 -13.00 3.22 -9.19
C VAL A 429 -11.53 3.37 -8.78
N GLY A 430 -10.68 3.55 -9.77
CA GLY A 430 -9.29 3.87 -9.56
C GLY A 430 -8.68 4.62 -10.73
N MET A 431 -7.56 5.28 -10.46
CA MET A 431 -6.73 5.87 -11.50
C MET A 431 -5.28 5.91 -11.04
N TYR A 432 -4.44 5.23 -11.78
CA TYR A 432 -2.99 5.35 -11.73
C TYR A 432 -2.42 4.70 -12.97
N ARG A 433 -1.24 5.12 -13.43
CA ARG A 433 -0.56 4.44 -14.55
C ARG A 433 -0.29 2.99 -14.17
N ILE A 434 -0.21 2.09 -15.15
CA ILE A 434 0.35 0.77 -14.90
C ILE A 434 1.84 1.01 -14.64
N ASP A 435 2.24 0.97 -13.37
CA ASP A 435 3.59 1.31 -12.90
C ASP A 435 4.22 0.09 -12.21
N LEU A 436 4.96 -0.69 -12.99
CA LEU A 436 5.73 -1.83 -12.49
C LEU A 436 7.18 -1.42 -12.25
N HIS A 437 7.66 -1.74 -11.07
CA HIS A 437 9.06 -1.61 -10.71
C HIS A 437 9.89 -2.77 -11.27
N PRO A 438 11.23 -2.64 -11.30
CA PRO A 438 12.13 -3.72 -11.61
C PRO A 438 11.79 -4.99 -10.85
N SER A 439 11.98 -6.11 -11.51
CA SER A 439 11.45 -7.39 -11.07
C SER A 439 12.57 -8.35 -10.67
N THR A 440 12.21 -9.41 -9.95
CA THR A 440 13.13 -10.48 -9.57
C THR A 440 13.55 -11.36 -10.76
N GLY A 441 12.91 -11.21 -11.92
CA GLY A 441 13.31 -11.80 -13.19
C GLY A 441 14.39 -11.01 -13.94
N GLY A 442 14.79 -9.84 -13.44
CA GLY A 442 15.76 -8.97 -14.10
C GLY A 442 15.15 -8.03 -15.14
N ASP A 443 13.83 -7.81 -15.08
CA ASP A 443 13.16 -6.85 -15.96
C ASP A 443 13.33 -5.43 -15.43
N ASN A 444 13.35 -4.48 -16.38
CA ASN A 444 13.31 -3.04 -16.07
C ASN A 444 11.86 -2.61 -15.73
N TYR A 445 11.66 -1.32 -15.47
CA TYR A 445 10.33 -0.74 -15.31
C TYR A 445 9.43 -1.05 -16.52
N LEU A 446 8.14 -1.26 -16.25
CA LEU A 446 7.08 -1.21 -17.25
C LEU A 446 6.08 -0.14 -16.83
N ASP A 447 6.07 0.98 -17.55
CA ASP A 447 5.10 2.05 -17.36
C ASP A 447 4.19 2.20 -18.59
N VAL A 448 2.90 1.92 -18.41
CA VAL A 448 1.89 2.06 -19.46
C VAL A 448 0.82 3.07 -19.02
N PRO A 449 0.50 4.09 -19.84
CA PRO A 449 -0.63 4.96 -19.54
C PRO A 449 -1.93 4.14 -19.47
N SER A 450 -2.71 4.40 -18.43
CA SER A 450 -4.02 3.79 -18.22
C SER A 450 -5.12 4.85 -18.29
N SER A 451 -6.31 4.41 -18.67
CA SER A 451 -7.54 5.18 -18.48
C SER A 451 -7.99 5.07 -17.03
N PRO A 452 -8.71 6.07 -16.48
CA PRO A 452 -9.43 5.86 -15.23
C PRO A 452 -10.35 4.65 -15.36
N PHE A 453 -10.34 3.79 -14.36
CA PHE A 453 -10.88 2.44 -14.44
C PHE A 453 -11.81 2.12 -13.26
N GLU A 454 -12.45 0.98 -13.34
CA GLU A 454 -13.47 0.49 -12.42
C GLU A 454 -13.00 -0.81 -11.76
N ILE A 455 -13.45 -1.08 -10.55
CA ILE A 455 -13.17 -2.34 -9.84
C ILE A 455 -14.38 -3.26 -10.04
N PRO A 456 -14.30 -4.33 -10.85
CA PRO A 456 -15.42 -5.25 -11.02
C PRO A 456 -15.57 -6.15 -9.78
N LEU A 457 -16.81 -6.38 -9.35
CA LEU A 457 -17.12 -7.30 -8.24
C LEU A 457 -16.54 -8.69 -8.50
N GLY A 458 -16.58 -9.18 -9.75
CA GLY A 458 -15.98 -10.47 -10.12
C GLY A 458 -14.49 -10.61 -9.76
N ALA A 459 -13.74 -9.51 -9.68
CA ALA A 459 -12.34 -9.53 -9.25
C ALA A 459 -12.15 -9.65 -7.73
N LEU A 460 -13.22 -9.47 -6.95
CA LEU A 460 -13.27 -9.65 -5.50
C LEU A 460 -13.90 -10.99 -5.09
N LEU A 461 -14.20 -11.88 -6.03
CA LEU A 461 -14.84 -13.16 -5.77
C LEU A 461 -13.93 -14.32 -6.18
N PRO A 462 -13.34 -15.08 -5.24
CA PRO A 462 -12.66 -16.33 -5.57
C PRO A 462 -13.62 -17.29 -6.28
N ARG A 463 -13.12 -18.08 -7.23
CA ARG A 463 -13.98 -19.00 -8.01
C ARG A 463 -14.75 -20.02 -7.17
N ARG A 464 -14.14 -20.49 -6.08
CA ARG A 464 -14.66 -21.60 -5.28
C ARG A 464 -15.01 -21.17 -3.86
N VAL A 465 -14.09 -20.51 -3.15
CA VAL A 465 -14.30 -20.17 -1.74
C VAL A 465 -15.31 -19.03 -1.61
N ALA A 466 -16.40 -19.28 -0.89
CA ALA A 466 -17.57 -18.40 -0.89
C ALA A 466 -17.56 -17.30 0.17
N ASN A 467 -16.68 -17.39 1.17
CA ASN A 467 -16.65 -16.47 2.31
C ASN A 467 -15.28 -15.89 2.65
N LEU A 468 -14.28 -16.12 1.81
CA LEU A 468 -12.99 -15.44 1.85
C LEU A 468 -12.98 -14.38 0.76
N LEU A 469 -12.80 -13.11 1.11
CA LEU A 469 -12.77 -12.01 0.14
C LEU A 469 -11.39 -11.32 0.17
N PRO A 470 -10.78 -11.02 -0.97
CA PRO A 470 -9.61 -10.15 -1.01
C PRO A 470 -10.03 -8.74 -0.62
N ALA A 471 -9.26 -8.12 0.27
CA ALA A 471 -9.51 -6.78 0.79
C ALA A 471 -8.24 -5.91 0.73
N GLY A 472 -7.37 -6.18 -0.24
CA GLY A 472 -6.15 -5.41 -0.51
C GLY A 472 -5.61 -5.70 -1.91
N LYS A 473 -4.30 -5.88 -2.03
CA LYS A 473 -3.58 -6.11 -3.30
C LYS A 473 -3.82 -7.51 -3.90
N ASN A 474 -4.52 -8.38 -3.18
CA ASN A 474 -4.74 -9.79 -3.50
C ASN A 474 -5.99 -10.07 -4.35
N LEU A 475 -6.67 -9.04 -4.87
CA LEU A 475 -7.75 -9.20 -5.84
C LEU A 475 -7.29 -9.87 -7.14
N ALA A 476 -8.24 -10.29 -7.98
CA ALA A 476 -7.93 -10.90 -9.28
C ALA A 476 -7.50 -9.86 -10.33
N THR A 477 -6.21 -9.57 -10.34
CA THR A 477 -5.49 -8.81 -11.37
C THR A 477 -4.38 -9.66 -11.97
N THR A 478 -3.83 -9.24 -13.09
CA THR A 478 -2.56 -9.75 -13.63
C THR A 478 -1.38 -9.04 -12.98
N HIS A 479 -0.17 -9.57 -13.15
CA HIS A 479 1.06 -8.87 -12.74
C HIS A 479 1.11 -7.43 -13.27
N ILE A 480 0.68 -7.27 -14.52
CA ILE A 480 0.66 -5.99 -15.24
C ILE A 480 -0.37 -5.05 -14.61
N THR A 481 -1.63 -5.47 -14.56
CA THR A 481 -2.70 -4.58 -14.08
C THR A 481 -2.61 -4.29 -12.58
N ASN A 482 -2.03 -5.19 -11.77
CA ASN A 482 -1.74 -4.91 -10.37
C ASN A 482 -0.93 -3.63 -10.18
N GLY A 483 -0.07 -3.26 -11.15
CA GLY A 483 0.70 -2.01 -11.15
C GLY A 483 -0.12 -0.74 -10.97
N CYS A 484 -1.43 -0.77 -11.28
CA CYS A 484 -2.34 0.36 -11.08
C CYS A 484 -3.46 0.09 -10.06
N TYR A 485 -3.66 -1.14 -9.59
CA TYR A 485 -4.66 -1.48 -8.58
C TYR A 485 -4.10 -1.48 -7.14
N ARG A 486 -2.78 -1.59 -6.97
CA ARG A 486 -2.09 -1.63 -5.66
C ARG A 486 -1.96 -0.29 -4.92
N LEU A 487 -2.51 0.79 -5.48
CA LEU A 487 -2.24 2.15 -5.02
C LEU A 487 -3.21 2.55 -3.90
N HIS A 488 -2.75 3.44 -3.02
CA HIS A 488 -3.41 3.80 -1.76
C HIS A 488 -4.93 4.03 -1.87
N PRO A 489 -5.46 4.86 -2.80
CA PRO A 489 -6.90 5.08 -2.89
C PRO A 489 -7.66 3.86 -3.44
N VAL A 490 -7.03 3.09 -4.32
CA VAL A 490 -7.63 1.92 -4.97
C VAL A 490 -7.69 0.76 -3.98
N GLU A 491 -6.60 0.51 -3.24
CA GLU A 491 -6.56 -0.48 -2.17
C GLU A 491 -7.61 -0.18 -1.09
N TRP A 492 -7.75 1.10 -0.71
CA TRP A 492 -8.79 1.52 0.22
C TRP A 492 -10.19 1.23 -0.34
N ASN A 493 -10.46 1.53 -1.61
CA ASN A 493 -11.75 1.25 -2.24
C ASN A 493 -12.03 -0.27 -2.29
N ILE A 494 -11.03 -1.10 -2.63
CA ILE A 494 -11.14 -2.57 -2.65
C ILE A 494 -11.57 -3.08 -1.28
N GLY A 495 -10.87 -2.65 -0.23
CA GLY A 495 -11.20 -3.00 1.14
C GLY A 495 -12.61 -2.56 1.54
N GLU A 496 -12.97 -1.30 1.28
CA GLU A 496 -14.29 -0.76 1.58
C GLU A 496 -15.42 -1.54 0.89
N ALA A 497 -15.24 -1.89 -0.39
CA ALA A 497 -16.20 -2.71 -1.14
C ALA A 497 -16.31 -4.12 -0.56
N ALA A 498 -15.20 -4.77 -0.22
CA ALA A 498 -15.20 -6.11 0.39
C ALA A 498 -15.90 -6.12 1.76
N GLY A 499 -15.63 -5.12 2.62
CA GLY A 499 -16.27 -4.99 3.93
C GLY A 499 -17.77 -4.72 3.82
N ALA A 500 -18.17 -3.87 2.89
CA ALA A 500 -19.58 -3.59 2.59
C ALA A 500 -20.30 -4.84 2.04
N LEU A 501 -19.64 -5.60 1.16
CA LEU A 501 -20.17 -6.84 0.58
C LEU A 501 -20.45 -7.89 1.65
N ALA A 502 -19.49 -8.12 2.55
CA ALA A 502 -19.65 -9.05 3.67
C ALA A 502 -20.86 -8.65 4.56
N ALA A 503 -20.98 -7.36 4.90
CA ALA A 503 -22.11 -6.86 5.67
C ALA A 503 -23.46 -6.98 4.93
N PHE A 504 -23.49 -6.72 3.62
CA PHE A 504 -24.67 -6.91 2.78
C PHE A 504 -25.11 -8.37 2.73
N CYS A 505 -24.16 -9.28 2.55
CA CYS A 505 -24.43 -10.72 2.52
C CYS A 505 -24.99 -11.21 3.86
N LEU A 506 -24.49 -10.70 4.99
CA LEU A 506 -25.04 -10.96 6.32
C LEU A 506 -26.46 -10.41 6.50
N ASP A 507 -26.77 -9.21 5.98
CA ASP A 507 -28.11 -8.61 6.06
C ASP A 507 -29.14 -9.45 5.29
N ARG A 508 -28.78 -9.85 4.07
CA ARG A 508 -29.68 -10.48 3.12
C ARG A 508 -29.66 -12.01 3.19
N SER A 509 -28.75 -12.60 3.97
CA SER A 509 -28.52 -14.05 4.02
C SER A 509 -28.24 -14.66 2.64
N VAL A 510 -27.38 -13.99 1.86
CA VAL A 510 -26.95 -14.42 0.51
C VAL A 510 -25.44 -14.59 0.47
N SER A 511 -24.91 -15.24 -0.57
CA SER A 511 -23.47 -15.31 -0.81
C SER A 511 -22.98 -14.14 -1.68
N PRO A 512 -21.68 -13.78 -1.62
CA PRO A 512 -21.07 -12.80 -2.51
C PRO A 512 -21.30 -13.11 -4.00
N HIS A 513 -21.17 -14.38 -4.40
CA HIS A 513 -21.45 -14.86 -5.75
C HIS A 513 -22.91 -14.66 -6.16
N ALA A 514 -23.85 -14.85 -5.24
CA ALA A 514 -25.27 -14.59 -5.51
C ALA A 514 -25.54 -13.09 -5.70
N VAL A 515 -24.84 -12.21 -4.97
CA VAL A 515 -24.94 -10.75 -5.16
C VAL A 515 -24.57 -10.38 -6.59
N ARG A 516 -23.43 -10.87 -7.09
CA ARG A 516 -22.99 -10.60 -8.46
C ARG A 516 -23.92 -11.19 -9.53
N ASN A 517 -24.35 -12.44 -9.35
CA ASN A 517 -25.06 -13.19 -10.40
C ASN A 517 -26.57 -12.92 -10.45
N HIS A 518 -27.13 -12.15 -9.51
CA HIS A 518 -28.53 -11.73 -9.53
C HIS A 518 -28.65 -10.21 -9.71
N PRO A 519 -29.16 -9.72 -10.85
CA PRO A 519 -29.21 -8.27 -11.15
C PRO A 519 -29.88 -7.41 -10.08
N GLY A 520 -30.91 -7.92 -9.42
CA GLY A 520 -31.57 -7.20 -8.32
C GLY A 520 -30.71 -7.08 -7.06
N LEU A 521 -29.97 -8.13 -6.69
CA LEU A 521 -29.06 -8.08 -5.55
C LEU A 521 -27.85 -7.20 -5.86
N LEU A 522 -27.34 -7.27 -7.08
CA LEU A 522 -26.24 -6.42 -7.55
C LEU A 522 -26.63 -4.94 -7.48
N ALA A 523 -27.80 -4.58 -8.04
CA ALA A 523 -28.30 -3.21 -8.01
C ALA A 523 -28.54 -2.70 -6.57
N ASP A 524 -29.12 -3.53 -5.69
CA ASP A 524 -29.31 -3.19 -4.28
C ASP A 524 -27.96 -2.96 -3.56
N PHE A 525 -26.93 -3.76 -3.89
CA PHE A 525 -25.60 -3.62 -3.31
C PHE A 525 -24.88 -2.37 -3.83
N GLN A 526 -24.94 -2.13 -5.14
CA GLN A 526 -24.38 -0.92 -5.78
C GLN A 526 -25.02 0.35 -5.23
N ALA A 527 -26.35 0.39 -5.08
CA ALA A 527 -27.05 1.52 -4.46
C ALA A 527 -26.56 1.78 -3.02
N ARG A 528 -26.32 0.73 -2.24
CA ARG A 528 -25.73 0.87 -0.89
C ARG A 528 -24.31 1.42 -0.92
N LEU A 529 -23.48 1.01 -1.88
CA LEU A 529 -22.12 1.54 -2.03
C LEU A 529 -22.16 3.05 -2.35
N GLU A 530 -23.03 3.47 -3.27
CA GLU A 530 -23.23 4.89 -3.61
C GLU A 530 -23.75 5.71 -2.42
N GLU A 531 -24.71 5.19 -1.65
CA GLU A 531 -25.19 5.81 -0.41
C GLU A 531 -24.06 6.01 0.62
N GLN A 532 -23.07 5.11 0.63
CA GLN A 532 -21.88 5.21 1.48
C GLN A 532 -20.78 6.09 0.87
N GLY A 533 -21.00 6.66 -0.31
CA GLY A 533 -20.07 7.56 -0.99
C GLY A 533 -18.96 6.85 -1.75
N VAL A 534 -19.17 5.60 -2.18
CA VAL A 534 -18.30 4.92 -3.14
C VAL A 534 -18.72 5.31 -4.56
N GLU A 535 -17.77 5.79 -5.36
CA GLU A 535 -17.98 6.05 -6.78
C GLU A 535 -17.90 4.71 -7.54
N LEU A 536 -18.98 4.28 -8.21
CA LEU A 536 -18.98 3.05 -9.02
C LEU A 536 -18.44 3.27 -10.43
N HIS A 537 -18.53 4.51 -10.90
CA HIS A 537 -18.17 4.89 -12.26
C HIS A 537 -17.34 6.16 -12.20
N TRP A 538 -16.23 6.18 -12.93
CA TRP A 538 -15.44 7.40 -13.03
C TRP A 538 -16.30 8.53 -13.62
N PRO A 539 -16.33 9.73 -13.01
CA PRO A 539 -17.16 10.83 -13.49
C PRO A 539 -16.78 11.30 -14.89
N ASP A 540 -17.76 11.43 -15.78
CA ASP A 540 -17.57 12.06 -17.08
C ASP A 540 -17.55 13.59 -16.92
N VAL A 541 -16.37 14.19 -17.12
CA VAL A 541 -16.22 15.65 -17.10
C VAL A 541 -16.35 16.19 -18.52
N SER A 542 -17.56 16.53 -18.94
CA SER A 542 -17.83 17.23 -20.20
C SER A 542 -17.94 18.74 -19.98
N GLY A 543 -17.48 19.51 -20.96
CA GLY A 543 -17.73 20.96 -21.01
C GLY A 543 -19.19 21.24 -21.37
N TYR A 544 -19.73 22.35 -20.85
CA TYR A 544 -21.02 22.89 -21.27
C TYR A 544 -20.95 23.52 -22.66
#